data_AF-A0A1J3D137-F1
#
_entry.id   AF-A0A1J3D137-F1
#
_cell.length_a   1.000
_cell.length_b   1.000
_cell.length_c   1.000
_cell.angle_alpha   90.00
_cell.angle_beta   90.00
_cell.angle_gamma   90.00
#
_symmetry.space_group_name_H-M   'P 1'
#
loop_
_entity.id
_entity.type
_entity.pdbx_description
1 polymer ?
#
loop_
_entity_poly.entity_id
_entity_poly.type
_entity_poly.pdbx_seq_one_letter_code
_entity_poly.pdbx_strand_id
1 'polypeptide(L)'
;ETVMRGAVTSEATEVLIGESAEDVVERLSGVDFMVVDSKRREFVKALGLANTSKMGAVLVCKNATQKSIPAFKWHGVLRRGTRVVRSVFLPVGRGLDIAHVGASGGGDLKKLRSRWIKHIDPRSG
;
A
#
# COMPACT_ATOMS: atom_id res chain seq x y z
N GLU A 1 -8.05 -25.48 -32.20
CA GLU A 1 -7.13 -24.67 -31.38
C GLU A 1 -7.92 -23.48 -30.84
N THR A 2 -8.43 -23.63 -29.62
CA THR A 2 -9.45 -22.74 -29.06
C THR A 2 -8.77 -21.63 -28.29
N VAL A 3 -8.65 -20.45 -28.89
CA VAL A 3 -8.18 -19.24 -28.20
C VAL A 3 -9.30 -18.76 -27.28
N MET A 4 -9.21 -19.12 -26.00
CA MET A 4 -10.01 -18.45 -24.97
C MET A 4 -9.52 -17.00 -24.84
N ARG A 5 -10.23 -16.07 -25.48
CA ARG A 5 -10.22 -14.66 -25.06
C ARG A 5 -10.82 -14.63 -23.66
N GLY A 6 -9.95 -14.65 -22.65
CA GLY A 6 -10.35 -14.29 -21.29
C GLY A 6 -10.96 -12.91 -21.35
N ALA A 7 -12.28 -12.83 -21.14
CA ALA A 7 -12.95 -11.57 -20.88
C ALA A 7 -12.31 -10.99 -19.63
N VAL A 8 -11.52 -9.93 -19.80
CA VAL A 8 -11.16 -9.06 -18.68
C VAL A 8 -12.48 -8.38 -18.31
N THR A 9 -13.18 -8.95 -17.34
CA THR A 9 -14.24 -8.25 -16.63
C THR A 9 -13.56 -7.05 -16.00
N SER A 10 -13.72 -5.87 -16.59
CA SER A 10 -13.38 -4.62 -15.93
C SER A 10 -14.27 -4.58 -14.69
N GLU A 11 -13.70 -4.91 -13.53
CA GLU A 11 -14.35 -4.69 -12.25
C GLU A 11 -14.81 -3.22 -12.19
N ALA A 12 -16.02 -3.02 -11.68
CA ALA A 12 -16.63 -1.70 -11.56
C ALA A 12 -15.70 -0.80 -10.75
N THR A 13 -15.22 0.29 -11.35
CA THR A 13 -14.51 1.32 -10.61
C THR A 13 -15.51 2.02 -9.70
N GLU A 14 -15.38 1.81 -8.39
CA GLU A 14 -16.20 2.49 -7.40
C GLU A 14 -15.54 3.81 -6.98
N VAL A 15 -16.30 4.90 -7.05
CA VAL A 15 -15.87 6.22 -6.59
C VAL A 15 -16.60 6.54 -5.31
N LEU A 16 -15.83 6.61 -4.22
CA LEU A 16 -16.34 6.99 -2.91
C LEU A 16 -16.01 8.47 -2.66
N ILE A 17 -17.06 9.26 -2.42
CA ILE A 17 -16.94 10.68 -2.06
C ILE A 17 -17.26 10.81 -0.56
N GLY A 18 -16.38 11.47 0.17
CA GLY A 18 -16.55 11.74 1.60
C GLY A 18 -16.01 13.11 1.95
N GLU A 19 -16.31 13.56 3.16
CA GLU A 19 -15.86 14.86 3.69
C GLU A 19 -14.34 14.86 3.91
N SER A 20 -13.78 13.73 4.33
CA SER A 20 -12.35 13.53 4.49
C SER A 20 -11.87 12.17 3.97
N ALA A 21 -10.56 12.06 3.74
CA ALA A 21 -9.93 10.79 3.39
C ALA A 21 -10.04 9.74 4.52
N GLU A 22 -10.19 10.17 5.77
CA GLU A 22 -10.37 9.28 6.93
C GLU A 22 -11.68 8.51 6.81
N ASP A 23 -12.78 9.23 6.57
CA ASP A 23 -14.14 8.66 6.51
C ASP A 23 -14.27 7.64 5.39
N VAL A 24 -13.61 7.90 4.27
CA VAL A 24 -13.61 6.98 3.12
C VAL A 24 -12.77 5.75 3.41
N VAL A 25 -11.56 5.92 3.95
CA VAL A 25 -10.63 4.81 4.18
C VAL A 25 -11.10 3.89 5.31
N GLU A 26 -11.73 4.41 6.35
CA GLU A 26 -12.26 3.60 7.46
C GLU A 26 -13.37 2.63 7.01
N ARG A 27 -14.12 3.00 5.97
CA ARG A 27 -15.17 2.14 5.37
C ARG A 27 -14.60 1.02 4.51
N LEU A 28 -13.35 1.14 4.08
CA LEU A 28 -12.67 0.10 3.30
C LEU A 28 -12.13 -0.97 4.25
N SER A 29 -12.32 -2.24 3.88
CA SER A 29 -11.81 -3.37 4.65
C SER A 29 -11.12 -4.36 3.73
N GLY A 30 -10.12 -5.07 4.27
CA GLY A 30 -9.39 -6.07 3.49
C GLY A 30 -8.49 -5.47 2.41
N VAL A 31 -7.95 -4.27 2.63
CA VAL A 31 -7.14 -3.58 1.62
C VAL A 31 -5.81 -4.34 1.40
N ASP A 32 -5.59 -4.85 0.19
CA ASP A 32 -4.33 -5.51 -0.22
C ASP A 32 -3.32 -4.51 -0.81
N PHE A 33 -3.80 -3.44 -1.45
CA PHE A 33 -2.96 -2.42 -2.08
C PHE A 33 -3.61 -1.04 -1.95
N MET A 34 -2.85 -0.05 -1.48
CA MET A 34 -3.35 1.33 -1.37
C MET A 34 -2.29 2.35 -1.76
N VAL A 35 -2.70 3.32 -2.59
CA VAL A 35 -1.87 4.47 -2.96
C VAL A 35 -2.51 5.74 -2.43
N VAL A 36 -1.75 6.53 -1.68
CA VAL A 36 -2.21 7.79 -1.11
C VAL A 36 -1.44 8.95 -1.75
N ASP A 37 -2.14 9.74 -2.56
CA ASP A 37 -1.64 10.95 -3.21
C ASP A 37 -2.30 12.21 -2.65
N SER A 38 -2.12 12.44 -1.34
CA SER A 38 -2.70 13.59 -0.64
C SER A 38 -1.67 14.42 0.10
N LYS A 39 -2.13 15.54 0.68
CA LYS A 39 -1.32 16.39 1.56
C LYS A 39 -0.86 15.60 2.79
N ARG A 40 0.25 16.02 3.40
CA ARG A 40 0.89 15.30 4.51
C ARG A 40 -0.08 14.96 5.67
N ARG A 41 -0.93 15.91 6.10
CA ARG A 41 -1.84 15.71 7.24
C ARG A 41 -2.86 14.62 6.95
N GLU A 42 -3.52 14.69 5.80
CA GLU A 42 -4.51 13.70 5.34
C GLU A 42 -3.87 12.33 5.09
N PHE A 43 -2.62 12.31 4.64
CA PHE A 43 -1.87 11.09 4.40
C PHE A 43 -1.65 10.24 5.66
N VAL A 44 -1.15 10.86 6.74
CA VAL A 44 -0.88 10.14 8.02
C VAL A 44 -2.18 9.57 8.57
N LYS A 45 -3.23 10.36 8.47
CA LYS A 45 -4.59 10.04 8.88
C LYS A 45 -5.18 8.86 8.11
N ALA A 46 -5.15 8.91 6.77
CA ALA A 46 -5.63 7.83 5.91
C ALA A 46 -4.87 6.52 6.15
N LEU A 47 -3.54 6.56 6.19
CA LEU A 47 -2.73 5.35 6.45
C LEU A 47 -2.96 4.78 7.85
N GLY A 48 -3.22 5.63 8.85
CA GLY A 48 -3.49 5.19 10.21
C GLY A 48 -4.82 4.45 10.37
N LEU A 49 -5.78 4.70 9.49
CA LEU A 49 -7.11 4.07 9.49
C LEU A 49 -7.24 2.90 8.51
N ALA A 50 -6.26 2.71 7.63
CA ALA A 50 -6.29 1.65 6.62
C ALA A 50 -6.45 0.27 7.25
N ASN A 51 -7.59 -0.38 6.97
CA ASN A 51 -7.87 -1.73 7.41
C ASN A 51 -7.32 -2.74 6.38
N THR A 52 -6.04 -3.06 6.53
CA THR A 52 -5.31 -3.96 5.63
C THR A 52 -5.81 -5.40 5.73
N SER A 53 -5.72 -6.13 4.63
CA SER A 53 -6.01 -7.56 4.56
C SER A 53 -5.21 -8.38 5.58
N LYS A 54 -5.82 -9.48 6.07
CA LYS A 54 -5.14 -10.42 6.97
C LYS A 54 -3.96 -11.12 6.31
N MET A 55 -3.92 -11.16 4.98
CA MET A 55 -2.83 -11.77 4.20
C MET A 55 -1.61 -10.84 4.06
N GLY A 56 -1.72 -9.58 4.52
CA GLY A 56 -0.74 -8.53 4.32
C GLY A 56 -1.22 -7.50 3.30
N ALA A 57 -0.44 -6.44 3.11
CA ALA A 57 -0.79 -5.38 2.16
C ALA A 57 0.43 -4.60 1.69
N VAL A 58 0.29 -3.83 0.61
CA VAL A 58 1.28 -2.86 0.16
C VAL A 58 0.68 -1.47 0.19
N LEU A 59 1.32 -0.59 0.95
CA LEU A 59 0.90 0.80 1.14
C LEU A 59 1.90 1.72 0.48
N VAL A 60 1.41 2.70 -0.27
CA VAL A 60 2.23 3.56 -1.12
C VAL A 60 1.91 5.03 -0.84
N CYS A 61 2.95 5.81 -0.57
CA CYS A 61 2.91 7.26 -0.45
C CYS A 61 3.48 7.90 -1.71
N LYS A 62 2.63 8.56 -2.50
CA LYS A 62 3.08 9.35 -3.64
C LYS A 62 3.52 10.75 -3.20
N ASN A 63 4.48 11.31 -3.94
CA ASN A 63 5.10 12.62 -3.70
C ASN A 63 5.83 12.71 -2.35
N ALA A 64 6.54 11.65 -1.97
CA ALA A 64 7.19 11.56 -0.66
C ALA A 64 8.29 12.63 -0.45
N THR A 65 9.01 13.05 -1.50
CA THR A 65 10.07 14.08 -1.38
C THR A 65 9.52 15.47 -1.05
N GLN A 66 8.37 15.83 -1.61
CA GLN A 66 7.74 17.14 -1.39
C GLN A 66 7.14 17.28 0.01
N LYS A 67 6.90 16.17 0.71
CA LYS A 67 6.25 16.20 2.02
C LYS A 67 7.20 16.57 3.17
N SER A 68 8.49 16.83 2.86
CA SER A 68 9.58 17.19 3.78
C SER A 68 9.37 16.51 5.14
N ILE A 69 9.31 15.18 5.13
CA ILE A 69 9.07 14.40 6.35
C ILE A 69 10.43 14.04 6.92
N PRO A 70 11.01 14.83 7.85
CA PRO A 70 12.15 14.35 8.61
C PRO A 70 11.70 13.09 9.33
N ALA A 71 12.40 11.99 9.05
CA ALA A 71 12.17 10.68 9.65
C ALA A 71 10.74 10.12 9.50
N PHE A 72 10.16 10.18 8.29
CA PHE A 72 8.95 9.38 8.03
C PHE A 72 9.22 7.92 8.39
N LYS A 73 8.45 7.40 9.34
CA LYS A 73 8.53 6.01 9.79
C LYS A 73 7.15 5.42 9.70
N TRP A 74 6.99 4.44 8.81
CA TRP A 74 5.77 3.65 8.67
C TRP A 74 5.23 3.14 10.03
N HIS A 75 6.14 2.76 10.93
CA HIS A 75 5.79 2.31 12.29
C HIS A 75 5.01 3.34 13.13
N GLY A 76 5.21 4.64 12.90
CA GLY A 76 4.51 5.70 13.64
C GLY A 76 3.23 6.18 12.96
N VAL A 77 2.96 5.72 11.74
CA VAL A 77 1.82 6.17 10.93
C VAL A 77 0.74 5.10 10.80
N LEU A 78 1.13 3.83 10.74
CA LEU A 78 0.18 2.74 10.60
C LEU A 78 -0.55 2.44 11.90
N ARG A 79 -1.74 1.86 11.77
CA ARG A 79 -2.57 1.39 12.90
C ARG A 79 -1.74 0.53 13.86
N ARG A 80 -1.95 0.70 15.17
CA ARG A 80 -1.25 -0.07 16.21
C ARG A 80 -1.39 -1.57 15.97
N GLY A 81 -0.28 -2.30 16.05
CA GLY A 81 -0.24 -3.74 15.79
C GLY A 81 0.03 -4.11 14.32
N THR A 82 0.07 -3.13 13.41
CA THR A 82 0.46 -3.36 12.01
C THR A 82 1.95 -3.63 11.91
N ARG A 83 2.33 -4.80 11.41
CA ARG A 83 3.72 -5.19 11.23
C ARG A 83 4.21 -4.73 9.86
N VAL A 84 5.08 -3.74 9.85
CA VAL A 84 5.86 -3.38 8.64
C VAL A 84 6.97 -4.42 8.47
N VAL A 85 6.91 -5.19 7.39
CA VAL A 85 7.93 -6.19 7.06
C VAL A 85 9.15 -5.53 6.43
N ARG A 86 8.89 -4.58 5.53
CA ARG A 86 9.93 -3.84 4.81
C ARG A 86 9.35 -2.56 4.23
N SER A 87 10.20 -1.56 4.07
CA SER A 87 9.87 -0.33 3.33
C SER A 87 10.98 0.03 2.35
N VAL A 88 10.63 0.76 1.30
CA VAL A 88 11.59 1.32 0.33
C VAL A 88 11.13 2.70 -0.10
N PHE A 89 12.10 3.58 -0.31
CA PHE A 89 11.89 4.82 -1.04
C PHE A 89 12.42 4.65 -2.46
N LEU A 90 11.60 4.98 -3.46
CA LEU A 90 11.97 4.98 -4.87
C LEU A 90 12.02 6.42 -5.40
N PRO A 91 13.09 6.82 -6.11
CA PRO A 91 13.22 8.15 -6.70
C PRO A 91 12.44 8.27 -8.02
N VAL A 92 11.17 7.87 -8.03
CA VAL A 92 10.29 7.96 -9.19
C VAL A 92 9.45 9.23 -9.10
N GLY A 93 9.54 10.10 -10.11
CA GLY A 93 8.84 11.38 -10.12
C GLY A 93 9.23 12.24 -8.91
N ARG A 94 8.25 12.58 -8.06
CA ARG A 94 8.46 13.34 -6.80
C ARG A 94 8.68 12.43 -5.59
N GLY A 95 9.15 11.21 -5.83
CA GLY A 95 9.41 10.20 -4.83
C GLY A 95 8.19 9.38 -4.46
N LEU A 96 8.44 8.10 -4.20
CA LEU A 96 7.45 7.10 -3.84
C LEU A 96 7.96 6.33 -2.63
N ASP A 97 7.26 6.41 -1.50
CA ASP A 97 7.56 5.58 -0.34
C ASP A 97 6.60 4.39 -0.34
N ILE A 98 7.12 3.18 -0.15
CA ILE A 98 6.34 1.94 -0.19
C ILE A 98 6.63 1.15 1.07
N ALA A 99 5.58 0.68 1.74
CA ALA A 99 5.68 -0.30 2.81
C ALA A 99 4.92 -1.58 2.47
N HIS A 100 5.58 -2.70 2.73
CA HIS A 100 4.96 -4.01 2.79
C HIS A 100 4.55 -4.31 4.24
N VAL A 101 3.24 -4.45 4.45
CA VAL A 101 2.60 -4.88 5.69
C VAL A 101 2.45 -6.39 5.68
N GLY A 102 2.90 -7.04 6.75
CA GLY A 102 2.81 -8.49 6.88
C GLY A 102 1.42 -8.96 7.29
N ALA A 103 1.14 -10.24 7.00
CA ALA A 103 -0.07 -10.93 7.44
C ALA A 103 -0.27 -10.84 8.97
N SER A 104 -1.51 -10.64 9.40
CA SER A 104 -1.90 -10.61 10.82
C SER A 104 -2.17 -12.04 11.30
N GLY A 105 -1.55 -12.45 12.43
CA GLY A 105 -1.72 -13.78 13.02
C GLY A 105 -0.61 -14.81 12.72
N GLY A 106 0.40 -14.45 11.94
CA GLY A 106 1.54 -15.32 11.62
C GLY A 106 2.69 -15.23 12.62
N GLY A 107 2.50 -15.79 13.82
CA GLY A 107 3.54 -15.88 14.86
C GLY A 107 4.74 -16.76 14.50
N ASP A 108 4.73 -17.50 13.40
CA ASP A 108 5.79 -18.49 13.15
C ASP A 108 5.99 -18.86 11.67
N LEU A 109 5.95 -17.86 10.76
CA LEU A 109 6.43 -18.07 9.38
C LEU A 109 7.97 -18.09 9.40
N LYS A 110 8.52 -19.23 9.84
CA LYS A 110 9.93 -19.63 9.76
C LYS A 110 10.56 -19.09 8.48
N LYS A 111 11.42 -18.06 8.60
CA LYS A 111 12.44 -17.65 7.62
C LYS A 111 12.05 -17.80 6.14
N LEU A 112 10.80 -17.55 5.74
CA LEU A 112 10.50 -17.39 4.32
C LEU A 112 11.19 -16.09 3.96
N ARG A 113 12.35 -16.18 3.29
CA ARG A 113 13.05 -15.01 2.77
C ARG A 113 11.97 -14.22 2.04
N SER A 114 11.63 -13.06 2.61
CA SER A 114 10.69 -12.11 2.04
C SER A 114 11.26 -11.77 0.66
N ARG A 115 10.79 -12.48 -0.36
CA ARG A 115 11.13 -12.23 -1.74
C ARG A 115 10.17 -11.17 -2.18
N TRP A 116 10.72 -10.01 -2.54
CA TRP A 116 9.96 -9.01 -3.26
C TRP A 116 9.31 -9.68 -4.45
N ILE A 117 8.08 -9.29 -4.76
CA ILE A 117 7.59 -9.44 -6.12
C ILE A 117 8.40 -8.41 -6.92
N LYS A 118 9.58 -8.82 -7.38
CA LYS A 118 10.37 -8.10 -8.36
C LYS A 118 9.97 -8.64 -9.72
N HIS A 119 9.02 -7.97 -10.36
CA HIS A 119 8.89 -8.08 -11.80
C HIS A 119 9.77 -6.98 -12.39
N ILE A 120 10.92 -7.40 -12.92
CA ILE A 120 11.84 -6.57 -13.71
C ILE A 120 11.47 -6.90 -15.14
N ASP A 121 11.00 -5.92 -15.89
CA ASP A 121 10.74 -6.11 -17.31
C ASP A 121 12.10 -6.29 -18.00
N PRO A 122 12.35 -7.41 -18.72
CA PRO A 122 13.62 -7.62 -19.41
C PRO A 122 14.01 -6.52 -20.39
N ARG A 123 13.05 -5.73 -20.87
CA ARG A 123 13.25 -4.66 -21.85
C ARG A 123 13.45 -3.30 -21.21
N SER A 124 12.77 -3.01 -20.10
CA SER A 124 12.77 -1.68 -19.49
C SER A 124 13.48 -1.59 -18.14
N GLY A 125 13.77 -2.73 -17.51
CA GLY A 125 14.49 -2.82 -16.22
C GLY A 125 13.60 -2.54 -15.03
#